data_AF-A0A8H9Z1C1-F1
#
_entry.id   AF-A0A8H9Z1C1-F1
#
_cell.length_a   1.000
_cell.length_b   1.000
_cell.length_c   1.000
_cell.angle_alpha   90.00
_cell.angle_beta   90.00
_cell.angle_gamma   90.00
#
_symmetry.space_group_name_H-M   'P 1'
#
loop_
_entity.id
_entity.type
_entity.pdbx_description
1 polymer ?
#
loop_
_entity_poly.entity_id
_entity_poly.type
_entity_poly.pdbx_seq_one_letter_code
_entity_poly.pdbx_strand_id
1 'polypeptide(L)' 'MLYAFDAENDWAIVEIDPELDGATVLFEDFSSFILSQLAAVKGYVDWRAAQ' A
#
# COMPACT_ATOMS: atom_id res chain seq x y z
N MET A 1 9.38 1.19 4.00
CA MET A 1 7.95 1.02 4.31
C MET A 1 7.62 -0.45 4.29
N LEU A 2 7.05 -0.95 5.38
CA LEU A 2 6.56 -2.31 5.50
C LEU A 2 5.04 -2.26 5.55
N TYR A 3 4.38 -3.12 4.79
CA TYR A 3 2.92 -3.26 4.84
C TYR A 3 2.56 -4.59 5.50
N ALA A 4 1.48 -4.59 6.27
CA ALA A 4 0.97 -5.79 6.91
C ALA A 4 -0.56 -5.81 6.85
N PHE A 5 -1.12 -6.99 7.11
CA PHE A 5 -2.54 -7.15 7.35
C PHE A 5 -2.82 -7.01 8.84
N ASP A 6 -3.82 -6.21 9.18
CA ASP A 6 -4.31 -6.04 10.53
C ASP A 6 -5.50 -6.98 10.78
N ALA A 7 -5.22 -8.10 11.46
CA ALA A 7 -6.22 -9.11 11.76
C ALA A 7 -7.30 -8.64 12.76
N GLU A 8 -7.05 -7.55 13.49
CA GLU A 8 -8.00 -6.98 14.46
C GLU A 8 -8.95 -5.96 13.82
N ASN A 9 -8.57 -5.41 12.65
CA ASN A 9 -9.36 -4.44 11.90
C ASN A 9 -9.76 -5.01 10.52
N ASP A 10 -10.55 -6.09 10.52
CA ASP A 10 -11.13 -6.71 9.32
C ASP A 10 -10.13 -7.02 8.18
N TRP A 11 -8.88 -7.32 8.53
CA TRP A 11 -7.78 -7.57 7.57
C TRP A 11 -7.42 -6.35 6.71
N ALA A 12 -7.63 -5.15 7.25
CA ALA A 12 -7.16 -3.91 6.65
C ALA A 12 -5.63 -3.92 6.41
N ILE A 13 -5.18 -3.12 5.46
CA ILE A 13 -3.76 -2.94 5.18
C ILE A 13 -3.23 -1.79 6.01
N VAL A 14 -2.21 -2.07 6.80
CA VAL A 14 -1.49 -1.07 7.60
C VAL A 14 -0.08 -0.86 7.06
N GLU A 15 0.41 0.37 7.22
CA GLU A 15 1.83 0.69 7.12
C GLU A 15 2.46 0.64 8.52
N ILE A 16 3.54 -0.13 8.62
CA ILE A 16 4.35 -0.20 9.83
C ILE A 16 5.49 0.78 9.67
N ASP A 17 5.54 1.76 10.58
CA ASP A 17 6.67 2.64 10.73
C ASP A 17 7.61 2.07 11.81
N PRO A 18 8.80 1.55 11.43
CA PRO A 18 9.75 0.99 12.38
C PRO A 18 10.36 2.03 13.33
N GLU A 19 10.22 3.33 13.05
CA GLU A 19 10.74 4.42 13.89
C GLU A 19 9.72 4.93 14.90
N LEU A 20 8.42 4.74 14.64
CA LEU A 20 7.32 5.31 15.44
C LEU A 20 6.56 4.27 16.28
N ASP A 21 7.04 3.02 16.33
CA ASP A 21 6.46 1.92 17.13
C ASP A 21 4.94 1.79 16.95
N GLY A 22 4.47 2.00 15.72
CA GLY A 22 3.07 2.14 15.39
C GLY A 22 2.72 1.67 13.98
N ALA A 23 1.44 1.32 13.81
CA ALA A 23 0.85 0.92 12.53
C ALA A 23 -0.27 1.91 12.16
N THR A 24 -0.27 2.37 10.91
CA THR A 24 -1.32 3.26 10.39
C THR A 24 -2.14 2.54 9.33
N VAL A 25 -3.46 2.50 9.48
CA VAL A 25 -4.37 1.94 8.47
C VAL A 25 -4.30 2.79 7.21
N LEU A 26 -4.00 2.15 6.08
CA LEU A 26 -3.94 2.79 4.77
C LEU A 26 -5.10 2.43 3.86
N PHE A 27 -5.52 1.15 3.87
CA PHE A 27 -6.60 0.64 3.03
C PHE A 27 -7.46 -0.32 3.81
N GLU A 28 -8.77 -0.28 3.57
CA GLU A 28 -9.73 -1.18 4.21
C GLU A 28 -9.64 -2.62 3.69
N ASP A 29 -9.14 -2.81 2.46
CA ASP A 29 -9.03 -4.12 1.84
C ASP A 29 -7.80 -4.25 0.92
N PHE A 30 -7.38 -5.50 0.69
CA PHE A 30 -6.23 -5.82 -0.14
C PHE A 30 -6.39 -5.41 -1.61
N SER A 31 -7.60 -5.49 -2.15
CA SER A 31 -7.86 -5.21 -3.57
C SER A 31 -7.62 -3.73 -3.85
N SER A 32 -8.15 -2.85 -3.00
CA SER A 32 -7.93 -1.41 -3.06
C SER A 32 -6.44 -1.07 -2.94
N PHE A 33 -5.73 -1.71 -2.01
CA PHE A 33 -4.29 -1.55 -1.85
C PHE A 33 -3.50 -1.95 -3.12
N ILE A 34 -3.68 -3.17 -3.62
CA ILE A 34 -2.88 -3.67 -4.75
C ILE A 34 -3.18 -2.91 -6.04
N LEU A 35 -4.43 -2.50 -6.26
CA LEU A 35 -4.80 -1.68 -7.41
C LEU A 35 -4.11 -0.31 -7.37
N SER A 36 -4.00 0.30 -6.19
CA SER A 36 -3.26 1.56 -6.00
C SER A 36 -1.78 1.41 -6.32
N GLN A 37 -1.14 0.32 -5.85
CA GLN A 37 0.27 0.04 -6.16
C GLN A 37 0.48 -0.18 -7.67
N LEU A 38 -0.40 -0.96 -8.32
CA LEU A 38 -0.33 -1.22 -9.75
C LEU A 38 -0.53 0.06 -10.58
N ALA A 39 -1.42 0.96 -10.16
CA ALA A 39 -1.63 2.24 -10.81
C ALA A 39 -0.37 3.11 -10.76
N ALA A 40 0.33 3.15 -9.62
CA ALA A 40 1.60 3.86 -9.49
C ALA A 40 2.68 3.27 -10.41
N VAL A 41 2.84 1.94 -10.41
CA VAL A 41 3.79 1.23 -11.29
C VAL A 41 3.50 1.52 -12.76
N LYS A 42 2.22 1.45 -13.17
CA LYS A 42 1.80 1.78 -14.53
C LYS A 42 2.18 3.22 -14.90
N GLY A 43 1.96 4.18 -13.99
CA GLY A 43 2.37 5.56 -14.21
C GLY A 43 3.86 5.72 -14.54
N TYR A 44 4.74 5.00 -13.81
CA TYR A 44 6.18 5.01 -14.10
C TYR A 44 6.54 4.35 -15.43
N VAL A 45 5.88 3.25 -15.77
CA VAL A 45 6.08 2.54 -17.05
C VAL A 45 5.65 3.42 -18.22
N ASP A 46 4.46 4.01 -18.13
CA ASP A 46 3.91 4.89 -19.17
C ASP A 46 4.81 6.14 -19.35
N TRP A 47 5.31 6.73 -18.25
CA TRP A 47 6.26 7.85 -18.31
C TRP A 47 7.58 7.50 -19.00
N ARG A 48 8.08 6.27 -18.81
CA ARG A 48 9.28 5.80 -19.52
C ARG A 48 9.01 5.52 -21.00
N ALA A 49 7.84 4.98 -21.34
CA ALA A 49 7.49 4.69 -22.72
C ALA A 49 7.28 5.97 -23.57
N ALA A 50 6.98 7.10 -22.91
CA ALA A 50 6.82 8.40 -23.54
C ALA A 50 8.14 9.19 -23.73
N GLN A 51 9.29 8.64 -23.31
CA GLN A 51 10.64 9.19 -23.55
C GLN A 51 11.27 8.56 -24.79
#